data_AF-A0A846DL84-F1
#
_entry.id   AF-A0A846DL84-F1
#
_cell.length_a   1.000
_cell.length_b   1.000
_cell.length_c   1.000
_cell.angle_alpha   90.00
_cell.angle_beta   90.00
_cell.angle_gamma   90.00
#
_symmetry.space_group_name_H-M   'P 1'
#
loop_
_entity.id
_entity.type
_entity.pdbx_description
1 polymer ?
#
loop_
_entity_poly.entity_id
_entity_poly.type
_entity_poly.pdbx_seq_one_letter_code
_entity_poly.pdbx_strand_id
1 'polypeptide(L)' 'MRLHGENTDAKMWIFLGDGDGNFTKVELATGFGNHESKIANLDGDGDLDILGKPYNWETPCLDIWLNKKK' A
#
# COMPACT_ATOMS: atom_id res chain seq x y z
N MET A 1 -2.92 12.23 -4.82
CA MET A 1 -2.62 12.88 -6.11
C MET A 1 -3.89 13.51 -6.67
N ARG A 2 -3.85 14.71 -7.27
CA ARG A 2 -5.04 15.40 -7.81
C ARG A 2 -5.50 14.88 -9.18
N LEU A 3 -5.33 13.58 -9.43
CA LEU A 3 -5.68 12.96 -10.71
C LEU A 3 -6.99 12.17 -10.64
N HIS A 4 -7.78 12.31 -9.56
CA HIS A 4 -9.11 11.69 -9.45
C HIS A 4 -9.15 10.17 -9.73
N GLY A 5 -8.05 9.45 -9.48
CA GLY A 5 -7.95 8.00 -9.74
C GLY A 5 -7.61 7.63 -11.18
N GLU A 6 -7.38 8.61 -12.07
CA GLU A 6 -7.17 8.39 -13.50
C GLU A 6 -5.75 7.95 -13.87
N ASN A 7 -4.80 7.98 -12.92
CA ASN A 7 -3.45 7.49 -13.19
C ASN A 7 -3.39 5.97 -13.06
N THR A 8 -3.69 5.28 -14.14
CA THR A 8 -3.60 3.82 -14.25
C THR A 8 -2.18 3.28 -14.08
N ASP A 9 -1.17 4.13 -14.27
CA ASP A 9 0.25 3.77 -14.15
C ASP A 9 0.82 4.04 -12.75
N ALA A 10 0.03 4.57 -11.82
CA ALA A 10 0.45 4.76 -10.44
C ALA A 10 0.86 3.42 -9.82
N LYS A 11 2.05 3.33 -9.24
CA LYS A 11 2.57 2.10 -8.64
C LYS A 11 2.88 2.31 -7.16
N MET A 12 2.47 1.35 -6.34
CA MET A 12 2.90 1.21 -4.96
C MET A 12 3.93 0.09 -4.86
N TRP A 13 5.08 0.38 -4.26
CA TRP A 13 6.16 -0.58 -4.09
C TRP A 13 6.49 -0.80 -2.61
N ILE A 14 6.88 -2.02 -2.29
CA ILE A 14 7.52 -2.38 -1.03
C ILE A 14 8.97 -2.74 -1.34
N PHE A 15 9.91 -2.23 -0.56
CA PHE A 15 11.31 -2.63 -0.60
C PHE A 15 11.60 -3.50 0.62
N LEU A 16 11.69 -4.81 0.41
CA LEU A 16 11.98 -5.78 1.46
C LEU A 16 13.48 -5.82 1.70
N GLY A 17 13.92 -5.34 2.86
CA GLY A 17 15.32 -5.40 3.27
C GLY A 17 15.71 -6.80 3.75
N ASP A 18 16.88 -7.28 3.36
CA ASP A 18 17.45 -8.55 3.84
C ASP A 18 18.24 -8.42 5.15
N GLY A 19 18.48 -7.18 5.62
CA GLY A 19 19.26 -6.88 6.82
C GLY A 19 20.75 -6.61 6.55
N ASP A 20 21.24 -6.96 5.37
CA ASP A 20 22.64 -6.76 4.93
C ASP A 20 22.79 -5.52 4.02
N GLY A 21 21.73 -4.74 3.88
CA GLY A 21 21.68 -3.52 3.07
C GLY A 21 21.19 -3.75 1.65
N ASN A 22 20.76 -4.97 1.28
CA ASN A 22 20.10 -5.20 0.00
C ASN A 22 18.59 -5.10 0.14
N PHE A 23 17.92 -4.73 -0.94
CA PHE A 23 16.47 -4.58 -0.99
C PHE A 23 15.90 -5.29 -2.21
N THR A 24 14.85 -6.09 -1.99
CA THR A 24 14.04 -6.66 -3.06
C THR A 24 12.80 -5.81 -3.26
N LYS A 25 12.60 -5.29 -4.47
CA LYS A 25 11.41 -4.50 -4.82
C LYS A 25 10.23 -5.43 -5.13
N VAL A 26 9.09 -5.18 -4.51
CA VAL A 26 7.82 -5.84 -4.76
C VAL A 26 6.80 -4.80 -5.21
N GLU A 27 6.07 -5.09 -6.30
CA GLU A 27 4.93 -4.27 -6.72
C GLU A 27 3.68 -4.71 -5.97
N LEU A 28 3.17 -3.83 -5.10
CA LEU A 28 2.03 -4.10 -4.23
C LEU A 28 0.70 -3.85 -4.98
N ALA A 29 0.61 -2.72 -5.68
CA ALA A 29 -0.58 -2.30 -6.39
C ALA A 29 -0.22 -1.39 -7.57
N THR A 30 -1.04 -1.43 -8.62
CA THR A 30 -0.95 -0.56 -9.79
C THR A 30 -2.31 0.06 -10.09
N GLY A 31 -2.33 1.33 -10.50
CA GLY A 31 -3.54 2.15 -10.66
C GLY A 31 -4.05 2.78 -9.37
N PHE A 32 -3.38 2.55 -8.24
CA PHE A 32 -3.80 3.02 -6.92
C PHE A 32 -3.00 4.24 -6.48
N GLY A 33 -3.67 5.39 -6.38
CA GLY A 33 -3.06 6.63 -5.92
C GLY A 33 -3.13 6.77 -4.40
N ASN A 34 -2.03 6.52 -3.69
CA ASN A 34 -1.95 6.77 -2.25
C ASN A 34 -1.65 8.25 -1.94
N HIS A 35 -2.20 8.79 -0.85
CA HIS A 35 -1.77 10.08 -0.29
C HIS A 35 -1.04 9.89 1.03
N GLU A 36 -1.57 9.04 1.90
CA GLU A 36 -0.97 8.68 3.18
C GLU A 36 -1.24 7.21 3.45
N SER A 37 -0.33 6.61 4.21
CA SER A 37 -0.44 5.22 4.63
C SER A 37 -0.09 5.04 6.10
N LYS A 38 -0.65 4.02 6.71
CA LYS A 38 -0.33 3.54 8.06
C LYS A 38 -0.07 2.05 8.01
N ILE A 39 0.77 1.59 8.93
CA ILE A 39 1.09 0.18 9.11
C ILE A 39 0.65 -0.23 10.50
N ALA A 40 -0.10 -1.32 10.60
CA ALA A 40 -0.59 -1.90 11.85
C ALA A 40 -1.03 -3.35 11.60
N ASN A 41 -1.13 -4.16 12.65
CA ASN A 41 -1.84 -5.43 12.60
C ASN A 41 -3.35 -5.13 12.64
N LEU A 42 -4.02 -5.18 11.49
CA LEU A 42 -5.41 -4.74 11.33
C LEU A 42 -6.41 -5.88 11.49
N ASP A 43 -5.99 -7.12 11.23
CA ASP A 43 -6.87 -8.29 11.32
C ASP A 43 -6.59 -9.22 12.52
N GLY A 44 -5.53 -8.93 13.28
CA GLY A 44 -5.20 -9.63 14.51
C GLY A 44 -4.33 -10.87 14.34
N ASP A 45 -3.79 -11.16 13.16
CA ASP A 45 -3.01 -12.38 12.91
C ASP A 45 -1.52 -12.30 13.29
N GLY A 46 -1.08 -11.09 13.68
CA GLY A 46 0.23 -10.85 14.27
C GLY A 46 1.30 -10.43 13.26
N ASP A 47 0.97 -10.30 11.98
CA ASP A 47 1.81 -9.57 11.04
C ASP A 47 1.28 -8.15 10.76
N LEU A 48 2.07 -7.36 10.01
CA LEU A 48 1.78 -5.96 9.76
C LEU A 48 1.10 -5.80 8.39
N ASP A 49 -0.06 -5.15 8.40
CA ASP A 49 -0.84 -4.78 7.22
C ASP A 49 -0.58 -3.33 6.81
N ILE A 50 -1.07 -2.96 5.62
CA ILE A 50 -1.00 -1.60 5.11
C ILE A 50 -2.42 -1.04 4.94
N LEU A 51 -2.67 0.10 5.57
CA LEU A 51 -3.84 0.94 5.31
C LEU A 51 -3.41 2.12 4.46
N GLY A 52 -4.07 2.33 3.33
CA GLY A 52 -3.91 3.49 2.47
C GLY A 52 -5.13 4.39 2.52
N LYS A 53 -4.90 5.71 2.50
CA LYS A 53 -5.95 6.67 2.20
C LYS A 53 -5.69 7.39 0.87
N PRO A 54 -6.74 7.57 0.05
CA PRO A 54 -6.67 8.40 -1.15
C PRO A 54 -6.57 9.89 -0.79
N TYR A 55 -6.39 10.74 -1.81
CA TYR A 55 -6.57 12.19 -1.64
C TYR A 55 -8.04 12.59 -1.81
N ASN A 56 -8.63 12.31 -2.97
CA ASN A 56 -9.99 12.72 -3.33
C ASN A 56 -10.68 11.79 -4.34
N TRP A 57 -10.07 10.65 -4.69
CA TRP A 57 -10.68 9.68 -5.60
C TRP A 57 -11.54 8.72 -4.77
N GLU A 58 -12.76 8.48 -5.25
CA GLU A 58 -13.76 7.58 -4.63
C GLU A 58 -14.01 7.82 -3.12
N THR A 59 -13.75 9.04 -2.64
CA THR A 59 -13.91 9.36 -1.22
C THR A 59 -15.38 9.50 -0.82
N PRO A 60 -15.77 9.06 0.40
CA PRO A 60 -14.91 8.51 1.44
C PRO A 60 -14.59 7.01 1.22
N CYS A 61 -13.30 6.67 1.16
CA CYS A 61 -12.84 5.28 1.09
C CYS A 61 -11.48 5.11 1.77
N LEU A 62 -11.15 3.86 2.10
CA LEU A 62 -9.86 3.39 2.59
C LEU A 62 -9.54 2.08 1.89
N ASP A 63 -8.28 1.89 1.51
CA ASP A 63 -7.77 0.64 0.95
C ASP A 63 -6.94 -0.09 2.00
N ILE A 64 -7.11 -1.41 2.10
CA ILE A 64 -6.38 -2.25 3.04
C ILE A 64 -5.72 -3.39 2.27
N TRP A 65 -4.41 -3.53 2.42
CA TRP A 65 -3.64 -4.68 1.97
C TRP A 65 -3.31 -5.53 3.18
N LEU A 66 -3.99 -6.68 3.28
CA LEU A 66 -3.71 -7.66 4.31
C LEU A 66 -2.48 -8.47 3.93
N ASN A 67 -1.52 -8.55 4.85
CA ASN A 67 -0.37 -9.42 4.68
C ASN A 67 -0.78 -10.84 5.10
N LYS A 68 -0.84 -11.76 4.13
CA LYS A 68 -1.29 -13.12 4.39
C LYS A 68 -0.11 -14.08 4.29
N LYS A 69 0.18 -14.74 5.40
CA LYS A 69 1.01 -15.95 5.38
C LYS A 69 0.31 -17.02 4.54
N LYS A 70 1.08 -17.67 3.67
CA LYS A 70 0.62 -18.88 2.97
C LYS A 70 0.47 -20.04 3.93
#